data_AF-A0AA96REW9-F1
#
_entry.id   AF-A0AA96REW9-F1
#
_cell.length_a   1.000
_cell.length_b   1.000
_cell.length_c   1.000
_cell.angle_alpha   90.00
_cell.angle_beta   90.00
_cell.angle_gamma   90.00
#
_symmetry.space_group_name_H-M   'P 1'
#
loop_
_entity.id
_entity.type
_entity.pdbx_description
1 polymer ?
#
loop_
_entity_poly.entity_id
_entity_poly.type
_entity_poly.pdbx_seq_one_letter_code
_entity_poly.pdbx_strand_id
1 'polypeptide(L)'
;MRRHRKILFPALLSLILLSACGQKPASSGPSAPPDSGPPSTGTSPSPSPSASPSASPSPTPVKEIQAIDKGTLLKKEGSRWLITEYRSGKDSPSVEAIWFTVTDKTALQDSKGKSLTADKLPVGSRVSAWTGGAIAESYPGQAGAARIVLQEETGQGSEGRISRSEAVQAALKAQAAGSAISAVKSASLDEAKGVWTVELVTHDAPAKPAAVRIDAATGKPVRTPVAENEAFRVFSPAPGSTPASTFTVEGEARVFEAVFHWTLEDGHNVLAEGNVTADGGAPAWGPFHFDVTYKQASQENMMLVLYWESAKDGKPANQLVIPLKAAEGRIRHIGE
;
A
#
# COMPACT_ATOMS: atom_id res chain seq x y z
N MET A 1 43.99 -19.05 29.16
CA MET A 1 44.80 -19.23 27.93
C MET A 1 43.99 -18.75 26.73
N ARG A 2 44.26 -17.52 26.27
CA ARG A 2 43.58 -16.87 25.15
C ARG A 2 44.19 -17.37 23.84
N ARG A 3 43.39 -17.96 22.94
CA ARG A 3 43.79 -18.22 21.56
C ARG A 3 43.11 -17.22 20.64
N HIS A 4 43.88 -16.22 20.21
CA HIS A 4 43.55 -15.33 19.11
C HIS A 4 43.47 -16.13 17.81
N ARG A 5 42.31 -16.15 17.15
CA ARG A 5 42.19 -16.50 15.73
C ARG A 5 41.98 -15.20 14.95
N LYS A 6 43.03 -14.76 14.25
CA LYS A 6 42.96 -13.77 13.17
C LYS A 6 42.39 -14.49 11.96
N ILE A 7 41.26 -14.00 11.42
CA ILE A 7 40.75 -14.44 10.11
C ILE A 7 40.80 -13.23 9.18
N LEU A 8 41.36 -13.52 8.01
CA LEU A 8 41.84 -12.65 6.95
C LEU A 8 40.65 -12.14 6.10
N PHE A 9 40.58 -10.83 5.88
CA PHE A 9 39.69 -10.20 4.90
C PHE A 9 40.28 -10.31 3.49
N PRO A 10 39.53 -10.75 2.46
CA PRO A 10 39.85 -10.42 1.09
C PRO A 10 39.05 -9.19 0.63
N ALA A 11 39.79 -8.14 0.28
CA ALA A 11 39.28 -6.98 -0.44
C ALA A 11 39.03 -7.35 -1.92
N LEU A 12 37.86 -7.03 -2.46
CA LEU A 12 37.58 -7.13 -3.90
C LEU A 12 37.18 -5.77 -4.47
N LEU A 13 38.22 -5.15 -5.06
CA LEU A 13 38.30 -4.23 -6.18
C LEU A 13 36.98 -3.69 -6.80
N SER A 14 36.77 -2.38 -6.64
CA SER A 14 35.88 -1.56 -7.48
C SER A 14 36.53 -1.30 -8.85
N LEU A 15 35.76 -1.47 -9.93
CA LEU A 15 36.15 -1.00 -11.26
C LEU A 15 35.21 0.14 -11.69
N ILE A 16 35.76 1.35 -11.71
CA ILE A 16 35.16 2.58 -12.24
C ILE A 16 35.60 2.70 -13.70
N LEU A 17 34.65 2.88 -14.62
CA LEU A 17 34.92 3.30 -15.99
C LEU A 17 34.30 4.68 -16.22
N LEU A 18 35.16 5.71 -16.25
CA LEU A 18 34.88 7.04 -16.80
C LEU A 18 35.64 7.22 -18.12
N SER A 19 34.97 7.77 -19.13
CA SER A 19 35.48 8.54 -20.28
C SER A 19 34.24 9.21 -20.91
N ALA A 20 34.00 10.53 -20.94
CA ALA A 20 34.78 11.71 -21.40
C ALA A 20 35.21 11.55 -22.88
N CYS A 21 35.01 12.44 -23.86
CA CYS A 21 34.70 13.88 -24.02
C CYS A 21 33.97 14.08 -25.38
N GLY A 22 33.16 15.13 -25.59
CA GLY A 22 33.53 16.37 -26.32
C GLY A 22 33.14 16.28 -27.83
N GLN A 23 32.70 17.28 -28.58
CA GLN A 23 32.66 18.73 -28.42
C GLN A 23 31.75 19.34 -29.53
N LYS A 24 31.05 20.41 -29.18
CA LYS A 24 30.40 21.38 -30.09
C LYS A 24 31.47 22.27 -30.74
N PRO A 25 31.20 22.88 -31.90
CA PRO A 25 31.22 24.34 -31.88
C PRO A 25 30.10 25.00 -32.70
N ALA A 26 29.73 26.19 -32.24
CA ALA A 26 28.96 27.20 -32.95
C ALA A 26 29.89 28.36 -33.33
N SER A 27 29.60 29.06 -34.43
CA SER A 27 30.01 30.44 -34.74
C SER A 27 29.58 30.75 -36.18
N SER A 28 28.50 31.49 -36.45
CA SER A 28 28.40 32.96 -36.54
C SER A 28 29.29 33.62 -37.60
N GLY A 29 28.66 34.34 -38.54
CA GLY A 29 29.29 35.21 -39.54
C GLY A 29 28.24 35.90 -40.44
N PRO A 30 28.14 37.25 -40.47
CA PRO A 30 27.02 37.99 -41.07
C PRO A 30 27.35 38.74 -42.39
N SER A 31 26.32 39.41 -42.93
CA SER A 31 26.34 40.66 -43.74
C SER A 31 26.33 40.59 -45.28
N ALA A 32 25.33 41.28 -45.84
CA ALA A 32 25.09 41.63 -47.25
C ALA A 32 25.77 42.99 -47.62
N PRO A 33 25.39 43.76 -48.68
CA PRO A 33 24.88 43.54 -50.05
C PRO A 33 25.82 44.34 -51.05
N PRO A 34 25.43 45.04 -52.15
CA PRO A 34 24.21 45.06 -53.00
C PRO A 34 24.48 45.01 -54.52
N ASP A 35 23.44 44.86 -55.35
CA ASP A 35 23.42 45.51 -56.66
C ASP A 35 22.00 45.79 -57.20
N SER A 36 21.91 46.62 -58.22
CA SER A 36 21.06 47.81 -58.29
C SER A 36 20.20 47.87 -59.56
N GLY A 37 18.90 48.18 -59.41
CA GLY A 37 18.05 48.91 -60.39
C GLY A 37 17.45 48.17 -61.61
N PRO A 38 16.59 48.82 -62.42
CA PRO A 38 15.41 49.64 -62.06
C PRO A 38 14.17 49.29 -62.97
N PRO A 39 13.18 50.18 -63.27
CA PRO A 39 11.79 50.02 -62.85
C PRO A 39 10.78 49.76 -64.00
N SER A 40 9.55 49.37 -63.67
CA SER A 40 8.42 49.53 -64.58
C SER A 40 7.15 49.97 -63.84
N THR A 41 6.63 51.08 -64.32
CA THR A 41 5.41 51.79 -63.92
C THR A 41 4.16 51.06 -64.39
N GLY A 42 3.09 51.06 -63.60
CA GLY A 42 1.78 50.62 -64.09
C GLY A 42 0.68 50.56 -63.03
N THR A 43 0.06 51.72 -62.79
CA THR A 43 -1.40 51.93 -62.68
C THR A 43 -2.25 51.06 -61.72
N SER A 44 -2.79 51.73 -60.70
CA SER A 44 -3.98 51.34 -59.92
C SER A 44 -5.27 51.64 -60.74
N PRO A 45 -6.40 50.94 -60.54
CA PRO A 45 -7.27 51.25 -59.39
C PRO A 45 -7.97 50.06 -58.70
N SER A 46 -8.40 50.34 -57.46
CA SER A 46 -9.24 49.60 -56.51
C SER A 46 -10.62 49.15 -57.08
N PRO A 47 -11.39 48.20 -56.46
CA PRO A 47 -12.00 48.45 -55.14
C PRO A 47 -12.28 47.24 -54.19
N SER A 48 -12.61 47.62 -52.95
CA SER A 48 -13.55 47.01 -51.97
C SER A 48 -13.01 46.17 -50.79
N PRO A 49 -13.68 46.27 -49.60
CA PRO A 49 -13.03 46.17 -48.30
C PRO A 49 -13.12 44.77 -47.70
N SER A 50 -12.02 44.28 -47.15
CA SER A 50 -11.99 43.02 -46.38
C SER A 50 -12.19 43.29 -44.89
N ALA A 51 -12.98 42.42 -44.29
CA ALA A 51 -13.63 42.55 -43.00
C ALA A 51 -12.67 42.60 -41.80
N SER A 52 -13.14 43.26 -40.73
CA SER A 52 -12.58 43.21 -39.37
C SER A 52 -12.40 41.76 -38.89
N PRO A 53 -11.35 41.45 -38.12
CA PRO A 53 -11.10 40.11 -37.62
C PRO A 53 -12.18 39.71 -36.61
N SER A 54 -12.81 38.58 -36.92
CA SER A 54 -13.78 37.86 -36.11
C SER A 54 -13.21 37.53 -34.74
N ALA A 55 -14.01 37.76 -33.70
CA ALA A 55 -13.71 37.37 -32.34
C ALA A 55 -13.39 35.86 -32.26
N SER A 56 -12.34 35.51 -31.50
CA SER A 56 -12.05 34.11 -31.14
C SER A 56 -13.30 33.49 -30.50
N PRO A 57 -13.76 32.31 -30.95
CA PRO A 57 -14.85 31.62 -30.28
C PRO A 57 -14.40 31.20 -28.88
N SER A 58 -15.10 31.66 -27.86
CA SER A 58 -15.04 31.12 -26.51
C SER A 58 -15.18 29.59 -26.57
N PRO A 59 -14.37 28.81 -25.82
CA PRO A 59 -14.43 27.36 -25.86
C PRO A 59 -15.82 26.89 -25.42
N THR A 60 -16.50 26.17 -26.31
CA THR A 60 -17.78 25.50 -26.04
C THR A 60 -17.61 24.56 -24.85
N PRO A 61 -18.53 24.54 -23.85
CA PRO A 61 -18.41 23.66 -22.70
C PRO A 61 -18.54 22.20 -23.15
N VAL A 62 -17.46 21.43 -22.99
CA VAL A 62 -17.47 19.98 -23.19
C VAL A 62 -18.37 19.37 -22.12
N LYS A 63 -19.32 18.52 -22.50
CA LYS A 63 -20.27 17.89 -21.58
C LYS A 63 -19.53 16.96 -20.61
N GLU A 64 -19.32 17.41 -19.39
CA GLU A 64 -18.73 16.57 -18.32
C GLU A 64 -19.72 15.49 -17.87
N ILE A 65 -19.24 14.26 -17.70
CA ILE A 65 -20.01 13.12 -17.17
C ILE A 65 -19.41 12.73 -15.83
N GLN A 66 -20.22 12.70 -14.77
CA GLN A 66 -19.78 12.21 -13.48
C GLN A 66 -19.60 10.70 -13.55
N ALA A 67 -18.35 10.24 -13.49
CA ALA A 67 -18.01 8.83 -13.59
C ALA A 67 -17.91 8.17 -12.21
N ILE A 68 -17.48 8.93 -11.20
CA ILE A 68 -17.35 8.49 -9.82
C ILE A 68 -17.97 9.54 -8.90
N ASP A 69 -18.89 9.13 -8.02
CA ASP A 69 -19.52 10.01 -7.03
C ASP A 69 -18.76 9.99 -5.70
N LYS A 70 -18.63 8.82 -5.07
CA LYS A 70 -18.03 8.66 -3.74
C LYS A 70 -16.80 7.77 -3.77
N GLY A 71 -15.85 8.13 -4.62
CA GLY A 71 -14.62 7.37 -4.83
C GLY A 71 -13.55 7.61 -3.78
N THR A 72 -12.52 6.77 -3.83
CA THR A 72 -11.25 6.95 -3.14
C THR A 72 -10.12 6.92 -4.15
N LEU A 73 -9.20 7.88 -4.04
CA LEU A 73 -7.98 7.90 -4.83
C LEU A 73 -7.01 6.82 -4.32
N LEU A 74 -6.91 5.71 -5.03
CA LEU A 74 -6.19 4.52 -4.58
C LEU A 74 -4.73 4.49 -4.98
N LYS A 75 -4.40 5.05 -6.16
CA LYS A 75 -3.04 5.04 -6.70
C LYS A 75 -2.78 6.23 -7.61
N LYS A 76 -1.54 6.69 -7.63
CA LYS A 76 -1.03 7.67 -8.60
C LYS A 76 0.21 7.09 -9.29
N GLU A 77 0.19 7.07 -10.62
CA GLU A 77 1.29 6.69 -11.50
C GLU A 77 1.54 7.84 -12.47
N GLY A 78 2.32 8.83 -12.02
CA GLY A 78 2.49 10.09 -12.75
C GLY A 78 1.15 10.80 -12.95
N SER A 79 0.76 10.98 -14.23
CA SER A 79 -0.53 11.57 -14.62
C SER A 79 -1.71 10.60 -14.53
N ARG A 80 -1.48 9.29 -14.33
CA ARG A 80 -2.56 8.30 -14.25
C ARG A 80 -2.97 8.08 -12.80
N TRP A 81 -4.20 8.38 -12.46
CA TRP A 81 -4.73 8.29 -11.10
C TRP A 81 -5.85 7.24 -11.07
N LEU A 82 -5.69 6.22 -10.24
CA LEU A 82 -6.71 5.18 -10.06
C LEU A 82 -7.68 5.63 -8.98
N ILE A 83 -8.94 5.80 -9.36
CA ILE A 83 -10.02 6.10 -8.44
C ILE A 83 -10.98 4.92 -8.43
N THR A 84 -11.33 4.45 -7.24
CA THR A 84 -12.25 3.33 -7.07
C THR A 84 -13.42 3.71 -6.18
N GLU A 85 -14.59 3.17 -6.46
CA GLU A 85 -15.81 3.38 -5.69
C GLU A 85 -16.44 2.03 -5.34
N TYR A 86 -16.73 1.84 -4.05
CA TYR A 86 -17.56 0.72 -3.63
C TYR A 86 -19.03 1.12 -3.75
N ARG A 87 -19.79 0.35 -4.54
CA ARG A 87 -21.23 0.56 -4.72
C ARG A 87 -21.99 -0.52 -3.96
N SER A 88 -22.66 -0.12 -2.88
CA SER A 88 -23.56 -1.00 -2.13
C SER A 88 -24.92 -1.12 -2.84
N GLY A 89 -24.98 -1.88 -3.93
CA GLY A 89 -26.25 -2.31 -4.49
C GLY A 89 -26.93 -3.32 -3.55
N LYS A 90 -28.25 -3.21 -3.34
CA LYS A 90 -29.03 -4.06 -2.42
C LYS A 90 -28.82 -5.56 -2.66
N ASP A 91 -28.55 -5.95 -3.90
CA ASP A 91 -28.41 -7.36 -4.33
C ASP A 91 -27.10 -7.67 -5.08
N SER A 92 -26.24 -6.68 -5.32
CA SER A 92 -24.98 -6.86 -6.07
C SER A 92 -23.98 -5.76 -5.72
N PRO A 93 -23.21 -5.91 -4.64
CA PRO A 93 -22.12 -4.98 -4.36
C PRO A 93 -21.07 -5.07 -5.48
N SER A 94 -20.53 -3.94 -5.90
CA SER A 94 -19.51 -3.89 -6.94
C SER A 94 -18.42 -2.88 -6.63
N VAL A 95 -17.27 -3.10 -7.26
CA VAL A 95 -16.12 -2.19 -7.23
C VAL A 95 -15.98 -1.55 -8.60
N GLU A 96 -16.38 -0.28 -8.70
CA GLU A 96 -16.07 0.55 -9.86
C GLU A 96 -14.61 1.01 -9.76
N ALA A 97 -13.86 0.93 -10.84
CA ALA A 97 -12.45 1.31 -10.86
C ALA A 97 -12.09 1.94 -12.20
N ILE A 98 -11.56 3.17 -12.17
CA ILE A 98 -11.20 3.92 -13.37
C ILE A 98 -9.84 4.58 -13.20
N TRP A 99 -8.97 4.37 -14.19
CA TRP A 99 -7.75 5.14 -14.41
C TRP A 99 -8.08 6.45 -15.11
N PHE A 100 -7.94 7.54 -14.38
CA PHE A 100 -8.08 8.89 -14.89
C PHE A 100 -6.73 9.46 -15.33
N THR A 101 -6.66 9.99 -16.54
CA THR A 101 -5.50 10.75 -17.01
C THR A 101 -5.68 12.22 -16.63
N VAL A 102 -4.83 12.69 -15.72
CA VAL A 102 -4.78 14.08 -15.22
C VAL A 102 -3.80 14.88 -16.08
N THR A 103 -4.24 16.03 -16.57
CA THR A 103 -3.44 16.94 -17.41
C THR A 103 -3.56 18.37 -16.89
N ASP A 104 -2.86 19.32 -17.51
CA ASP A 104 -2.97 20.75 -17.18
C ASP A 104 -4.38 21.33 -17.42
N LYS A 105 -5.22 20.62 -18.18
CA LYS A 105 -6.63 20.98 -18.41
C LYS A 105 -7.58 20.41 -17.36
N THR A 106 -7.11 19.51 -16.50
CA THR A 106 -7.95 18.88 -15.48
C THR A 106 -8.16 19.85 -14.32
N ALA A 107 -9.42 20.14 -14.02
CA ALA A 107 -9.78 20.96 -12.87
C ALA A 107 -9.67 20.15 -11.57
N LEU A 108 -8.62 20.39 -10.78
CA LEU A 108 -8.52 19.87 -9.41
C LEU A 108 -9.10 20.90 -8.44
N GLN A 109 -10.09 20.51 -7.64
CA GLN A 109 -10.83 21.43 -6.78
C GLN A 109 -11.20 20.82 -5.42
N ASP A 110 -11.51 21.65 -4.43
CA ASP A 110 -12.18 21.24 -3.19
C ASP A 110 -13.72 21.24 -3.34
N SER A 111 -14.43 20.81 -2.31
CA SER A 111 -15.90 20.79 -2.24
C SER A 111 -16.55 22.17 -2.46
N LYS A 112 -15.80 23.26 -2.29
CA LYS A 112 -16.24 24.65 -2.45
C LYS A 112 -15.86 25.23 -3.82
N GLY A 113 -15.27 24.42 -4.70
CA GLY A 113 -14.84 24.82 -6.04
C GLY A 113 -13.52 25.57 -6.08
N LYS A 114 -12.78 25.68 -4.96
CA LYS A 114 -11.45 26.30 -4.94
C LYS A 114 -10.46 25.37 -5.62
N SER A 115 -9.65 25.92 -6.52
CA SER A 115 -8.61 25.13 -7.21
C SER A 115 -7.56 24.60 -6.22
N LEU A 116 -7.19 23.34 -6.40
CA LEU A 116 -6.19 22.61 -5.62
C LEU A 116 -5.00 22.20 -6.50
N THR A 117 -3.85 22.00 -5.87
CA THR A 117 -2.71 21.33 -6.50
C THR A 117 -2.78 19.82 -6.26
N ALA A 118 -2.08 19.03 -7.09
CA ALA A 118 -2.06 17.58 -6.98
C ALA A 118 -1.59 17.06 -5.61
N ASP A 119 -0.72 17.81 -4.92
CA ASP A 119 -0.21 17.47 -3.59
C ASP A 119 -1.28 17.53 -2.49
N LYS A 120 -2.36 18.29 -2.72
CA LYS A 120 -3.50 18.41 -1.80
C LYS A 120 -4.51 17.28 -1.95
N LEU A 121 -4.28 16.34 -2.87
CA LEU A 121 -5.08 15.12 -3.04
C LEU A 121 -4.21 13.89 -2.83
N PRO A 122 -3.75 13.57 -1.62
CA PRO A 122 -2.96 12.35 -1.37
C PRO A 122 -3.76 11.07 -1.68
N VAL A 123 -3.05 9.96 -1.86
CA VAL A 123 -3.69 8.63 -1.89
C VAL A 123 -4.49 8.43 -0.60
N GLY A 124 -5.68 7.82 -0.71
CA GLY A 124 -6.64 7.66 0.38
C GLY A 124 -7.70 8.76 0.46
N SER A 125 -7.50 9.89 -0.24
CA SER A 125 -8.48 10.98 -0.30
C SER A 125 -9.82 10.52 -0.86
N ARG A 126 -10.92 10.96 -0.25
CA ARG A 126 -12.26 10.82 -0.83
C ARG A 126 -12.47 11.85 -1.94
N VAL A 127 -12.86 11.39 -3.12
CA VAL A 127 -12.99 12.25 -4.31
C VAL A 127 -14.21 11.89 -5.15
N SER A 128 -14.72 12.88 -5.88
CA SER A 128 -15.60 12.68 -7.03
C SER A 128 -14.83 12.99 -8.30
N ALA A 129 -15.14 12.28 -9.39
CA ALA A 129 -14.44 12.45 -10.66
C ALA A 129 -15.39 12.53 -11.86
N TRP A 130 -15.09 13.49 -12.74
CA TRP A 130 -15.80 13.73 -13.98
C TRP A 130 -14.86 13.48 -15.17
N THR A 131 -15.40 12.85 -16.21
CA THR A 131 -14.73 12.67 -17.50
C THR A 131 -15.26 13.68 -18.52
N GLY A 132 -14.38 14.16 -19.40
CA GLY A 132 -14.74 15.02 -20.54
C GLY A 132 -15.03 14.23 -21.82
N GLY A 133 -15.02 12.90 -21.77
CA GLY A 133 -15.22 12.03 -22.92
C GLY A 133 -15.63 10.61 -22.53
N ALA A 134 -15.59 9.71 -23.51
CA ALA A 134 -15.93 8.30 -23.28
C ALA A 134 -14.96 7.63 -22.29
N ILE A 135 -15.49 6.68 -21.53
CA ILE A 135 -14.72 5.76 -20.71
C ILE A 135 -14.46 4.53 -21.56
N ALA A 136 -13.19 4.12 -21.70
CA ALA A 136 -12.84 2.92 -22.45
C ALA A 136 -13.40 1.66 -21.79
N GLU A 137 -13.99 0.78 -22.59
CA GLU A 137 -14.59 -0.50 -22.19
C GLU A 137 -13.50 -1.52 -21.80
N SER A 138 -12.91 -1.32 -20.63
CA SER A 138 -11.88 -2.17 -20.03
C SER A 138 -12.04 -2.16 -18.51
N TYR A 139 -11.39 -3.09 -17.81
CA TYR A 139 -11.38 -3.09 -16.34
C TYR A 139 -9.94 -3.14 -15.80
N PRO A 140 -9.51 -2.14 -14.98
CA PRO A 140 -10.20 -0.88 -14.70
C PRO A 140 -10.49 -0.06 -15.95
N GLY A 141 -11.58 0.73 -15.94
CA GLY A 141 -11.91 1.65 -17.02
C GLY A 141 -10.82 2.70 -17.22
N GLN A 142 -10.79 3.35 -18.38
CA GLN A 142 -9.80 4.40 -18.66
C GLN A 142 -10.48 5.64 -19.23
N ALA A 143 -10.17 6.81 -18.68
CA ALA A 143 -10.79 8.06 -19.10
C ALA A 143 -9.85 9.26 -18.91
N GLY A 144 -10.09 10.34 -19.66
CA GLY A 144 -9.48 11.65 -19.38
C GLY A 144 -10.22 12.35 -18.25
N ALA A 145 -9.50 12.89 -17.27
CA ALA A 145 -10.12 13.66 -16.19
C ALA A 145 -10.47 15.08 -16.68
N ALA A 146 -11.76 15.42 -16.69
CA ALA A 146 -12.19 16.80 -16.81
C ALA A 146 -12.04 17.52 -15.46
N ARG A 147 -12.52 16.88 -14.39
CA ARG A 147 -12.53 17.46 -13.05
C ARG A 147 -12.43 16.39 -11.97
N ILE A 148 -11.68 16.68 -10.92
CA ILE A 148 -11.59 15.86 -9.71
C ILE A 148 -11.81 16.77 -8.51
N VAL A 149 -12.78 16.43 -7.67
CA VAL A 149 -13.17 17.22 -6.50
C VAL A 149 -12.83 16.45 -5.24
N LEU A 150 -12.01 17.05 -4.36
CA LEU A 150 -11.77 16.56 -3.01
C LEU A 150 -13.03 16.76 -2.16
N GLN A 151 -13.56 15.66 -1.64
CA GLN A 151 -14.71 15.67 -0.76
C GLN A 151 -14.28 15.93 0.68
N GLU A 152 -15.15 16.57 1.47
CA GLU A 152 -14.88 16.77 2.89
C GLU A 152 -14.82 15.42 3.60
N GLU A 153 -13.75 15.21 4.35
CA GLU A 153 -13.55 14.00 5.13
C GLU A 153 -14.10 14.22 6.54
N THR A 154 -15.15 13.48 6.90
CA THR A 154 -15.54 13.33 8.30
C THR A 154 -14.43 12.58 9.05
N GLY A 155 -13.87 13.21 10.08
CA GLY A 155 -12.71 12.69 10.82
C GLY A 155 -11.37 13.27 10.36
N GLN A 156 -11.30 14.58 10.07
CA GLN A 156 -10.03 15.30 10.00
C GLN A 156 -9.22 15.00 11.27
N GLY A 157 -7.96 14.62 11.09
CA GLY A 157 -7.06 14.31 12.21
C GLY A 157 -7.16 15.40 13.27
N SER A 158 -7.63 15.04 14.46
CA SER A 158 -7.54 15.91 15.64
C SER A 158 -6.07 16.02 16.04
N GLU A 159 -5.69 17.06 16.78
CA GLU A 159 -4.30 17.29 17.18
C GLU A 159 -3.65 16.00 17.70
N GLY A 160 -2.57 15.57 17.03
CA GLY A 160 -1.82 14.36 17.36
C GLY A 160 -2.34 13.04 16.77
N ARG A 161 -3.36 13.06 15.89
CA ARG A 161 -3.88 11.87 15.20
C ARG A 161 -3.81 11.99 13.68
N ILE A 162 -3.60 10.85 13.02
CA ILE A 162 -3.62 10.73 11.57
C ILE A 162 -5.03 10.92 11.00
N SER A 163 -5.12 11.46 9.80
CA SER A 163 -6.36 11.67 9.07
C SER A 163 -6.98 10.37 8.54
N ARG A 164 -8.24 10.44 8.10
CA ARG A 164 -8.88 9.36 7.35
C ARG A 164 -8.06 8.95 6.12
N SER A 165 -7.60 9.90 5.30
CA SER A 165 -6.80 9.61 4.12
C SER A 165 -5.50 8.88 4.46
N GLU A 166 -4.81 9.28 5.53
CA GLU A 166 -3.59 8.64 6.02
C GLU A 166 -3.87 7.21 6.54
N ALA A 167 -4.99 7.02 7.25
CA ALA A 167 -5.41 5.70 7.72
C ALA A 167 -5.72 4.75 6.54
N VAL A 168 -6.43 5.24 5.53
CA VAL A 168 -6.72 4.49 4.30
C VAL A 168 -5.42 4.14 3.57
N GLN A 169 -4.50 5.10 3.43
CA GLN A 169 -3.21 4.86 2.79
C GLN A 169 -2.40 3.78 3.55
N ALA A 170 -2.36 3.85 4.88
CA ALA A 170 -1.71 2.85 5.72
C ALA A 170 -2.35 1.46 5.56
N ALA A 171 -3.69 1.39 5.52
CA ALA A 171 -4.43 0.15 5.33
C ALA A 171 -4.17 -0.48 3.95
N LEU A 172 -4.20 0.32 2.89
CA LEU A 172 -3.88 -0.13 1.53
C LEU A 172 -2.44 -0.68 1.44
N LYS A 173 -1.49 -0.04 2.13
CA LYS A 173 -0.10 -0.52 2.20
C LYS A 173 0.01 -1.83 2.98
N ALA A 174 -0.72 -1.98 4.09
CA ALA A 174 -0.72 -3.18 4.91
C ALA A 174 -1.31 -4.40 4.18
N GLN A 175 -2.27 -4.18 3.29
CA GLN A 175 -2.92 -5.25 2.51
C GLN A 175 -2.27 -5.51 1.14
N ALA A 176 -1.13 -4.89 0.81
CA ALA A 176 -0.54 -4.89 -0.53
C ALA A 176 0.05 -6.25 -1.01
N ALA A 177 -0.52 -7.37 -0.59
CA ALA A 177 -0.09 -8.73 -0.91
C ALA A 177 -0.79 -9.34 -2.15
N GLY A 178 -1.41 -8.55 -3.04
CA GLY A 178 -2.10 -9.09 -4.22
C GLY A 178 -2.32 -8.08 -5.36
N SER A 179 -2.48 -8.61 -6.58
CA SER A 179 -2.74 -7.82 -7.80
C SER A 179 -4.22 -7.40 -7.97
N ALA A 180 -5.09 -7.72 -7.02
CA ALA A 180 -6.52 -7.46 -7.10
C ALA A 180 -6.83 -5.97 -6.89
N ILE A 181 -7.66 -5.41 -7.77
CA ILE A 181 -8.18 -4.05 -7.61
C ILE A 181 -9.08 -4.02 -6.38
N SER A 182 -8.75 -3.14 -5.44
CA SER A 182 -9.49 -2.97 -4.18
C SER A 182 -10.34 -1.71 -4.21
N ALA A 183 -11.28 -1.58 -3.29
CA ALA A 183 -11.95 -0.32 -2.97
C ALA A 183 -12.15 -0.19 -1.46
N VAL A 184 -12.23 1.05 -0.99
CA VAL A 184 -12.57 1.34 0.40
C VAL A 184 -14.08 1.32 0.55
N LYS A 185 -14.60 0.32 1.25
CA LYS A 185 -16.02 0.24 1.61
C LYS A 185 -16.33 1.25 2.72
N SER A 186 -15.52 1.29 3.75
CA SER A 186 -15.68 2.20 4.88
C SER A 186 -14.34 2.50 5.56
N ALA A 187 -14.26 3.63 6.25
CA ALA A 187 -13.14 3.98 7.12
C ALA A 187 -13.69 4.82 8.27
N SER A 188 -13.58 4.31 9.49
CA SER A 188 -14.14 4.92 10.71
C SER A 188 -13.14 4.88 11.86
N LEU A 189 -13.15 5.93 12.70
CA LEU A 189 -12.31 6.05 13.88
C LEU A 189 -13.11 5.68 15.13
N ASP A 190 -12.63 4.71 15.89
CA ASP A 190 -13.04 4.49 17.28
C ASP A 190 -12.21 5.45 18.16
N GLU A 191 -12.75 6.62 18.48
CA GLU A 191 -12.03 7.67 19.22
C GLU A 191 -11.63 7.22 20.62
N ALA A 192 -12.45 6.40 21.27
CA ALA A 192 -12.18 5.89 22.62
C ALA A 192 -10.97 4.95 22.63
N LYS A 193 -10.79 4.15 21.58
CA LYS A 193 -9.65 3.25 21.44
C LYS A 193 -8.47 3.86 20.69
N GLY A 194 -8.67 4.99 20.01
CA GLY A 194 -7.66 5.58 19.13
C GLY A 194 -7.31 4.68 17.95
N VAL A 195 -8.28 3.95 17.40
CA VAL A 195 -8.05 2.99 16.29
C VAL A 195 -8.99 3.27 15.13
N TRP A 196 -8.42 3.47 13.95
CA TRP A 196 -9.12 3.44 12.68
C TRP A 196 -9.43 2.00 12.27
N THR A 197 -10.63 1.75 11.79
CA THR A 197 -11.01 0.52 11.09
C THR A 197 -11.30 0.88 9.63
N VAL A 198 -10.52 0.31 8.72
CA VAL A 198 -10.68 0.50 7.26
C VAL A 198 -11.15 -0.83 6.67
N GLU A 199 -12.37 -0.84 6.13
CA GLU A 199 -12.88 -2.00 5.40
C GLU A 199 -12.51 -1.89 3.92
N LEU A 200 -11.70 -2.83 3.46
CA LEU A 200 -11.30 -2.98 2.08
C LEU A 200 -12.07 -4.14 1.45
N VAL A 201 -12.51 -3.96 0.22
CA VAL A 201 -13.09 -5.03 -0.60
C VAL A 201 -12.30 -5.16 -1.89
N THR A 202 -12.31 -6.34 -2.49
CA THR A 202 -11.70 -6.58 -3.79
C THR A 202 -12.77 -6.75 -4.87
N HIS A 203 -12.40 -6.52 -6.13
CA HIS A 203 -13.32 -6.70 -7.26
C HIS A 203 -13.89 -8.12 -7.36
N ASP A 204 -13.12 -9.14 -7.03
CA ASP A 204 -13.51 -10.55 -7.04
C ASP A 204 -14.36 -10.96 -5.82
N ALA A 205 -14.29 -10.20 -4.72
CA ALA A 205 -15.04 -10.48 -3.50
C ALA A 205 -15.66 -9.21 -2.88
N PRO A 206 -16.52 -8.47 -3.61
CA PRO A 206 -17.08 -7.19 -3.16
C PRO A 206 -18.01 -7.33 -1.94
N ALA A 207 -18.52 -8.54 -1.69
CA ALA A 207 -19.37 -8.86 -0.53
C ALA A 207 -18.58 -9.30 0.72
N LYS A 208 -17.25 -9.47 0.63
CA LYS A 208 -16.40 -9.96 1.72
C LYS A 208 -15.37 -8.90 2.13
N PRO A 209 -15.76 -7.91 2.94
CA PRO A 209 -14.82 -6.88 3.39
C PRO A 209 -13.74 -7.49 4.31
N ALA A 210 -12.50 -7.11 4.06
CA ALA A 210 -11.37 -7.30 4.95
C ALA A 210 -11.17 -6.03 5.78
N ALA A 211 -11.22 -6.15 7.10
CA ALA A 211 -11.01 -5.03 8.00
C ALA A 211 -9.53 -4.91 8.36
N VAL A 212 -8.93 -3.75 8.09
CA VAL A 212 -7.58 -3.39 8.52
C VAL A 212 -7.68 -2.36 9.64
N ARG A 213 -7.03 -2.64 10.77
CA ARG A 213 -7.02 -1.75 11.92
C ARG A 213 -5.74 -0.91 11.89
N ILE A 214 -5.84 0.40 12.05
CA ILE A 214 -4.71 1.33 12.02
C ILE A 214 -4.73 2.16 13.31
N ASP A 215 -3.60 2.25 13.99
CA ASP A 215 -3.44 3.08 15.18
C ASP A 215 -3.52 4.55 14.79
N ALA A 216 -4.42 5.30 15.42
CA ALA A 216 -4.71 6.67 15.03
C ALA A 216 -3.61 7.66 15.41
N ALA A 217 -2.70 7.34 16.34
CA ALA A 217 -1.60 8.23 16.72
C ALA A 217 -0.38 8.03 15.81
N THR A 218 -0.12 6.78 15.41
CA THR A 218 1.12 6.38 14.72
C THR A 218 0.93 6.07 13.24
N GLY A 219 -0.31 5.82 12.80
CA GLY A 219 -0.62 5.36 11.45
C GLY A 219 -0.12 3.96 11.14
N LYS A 220 0.25 3.17 12.15
CA LYS A 220 0.74 1.79 11.97
C LYS A 220 -0.41 0.78 12.03
N PRO A 221 -0.33 -0.33 11.27
CA PRO A 221 -1.30 -1.40 11.40
C PRO A 221 -1.32 -1.99 12.81
N VAL A 222 -2.51 -2.07 13.40
CA VAL A 222 -2.75 -2.80 14.64
C VAL A 222 -2.98 -4.25 14.26
N ARG A 223 -2.01 -5.11 14.59
CA ARG A 223 -2.15 -6.55 14.41
C ARG A 223 -3.08 -7.10 15.50
N THR A 224 -4.07 -7.89 15.12
CA THR A 224 -4.93 -8.61 16.07
C THR A 224 -4.27 -9.95 16.39
N PRO A 225 -3.96 -10.26 17.65
CA PRO A 225 -3.45 -11.57 18.01
C PRO A 225 -4.44 -12.67 17.65
N VAL A 226 -3.95 -13.74 17.05
CA VAL A 226 -4.71 -14.98 16.79
C VAL A 226 -4.70 -15.91 18.01
N ALA A 227 -3.77 -15.69 18.94
CA ALA A 227 -3.70 -16.29 20.27
C ALA A 227 -2.94 -15.33 21.21
N GLU A 228 -3.37 -15.21 22.46
CA GLU A 228 -2.69 -14.35 23.44
C GLU A 228 -2.86 -14.82 24.89
N ASN A 229 -1.94 -14.38 25.75
CA ASN A 229 -2.03 -14.44 27.21
C ASN A 229 -1.29 -13.24 27.82
N GLU A 230 -0.97 -13.28 29.12
CA GLU A 230 -0.29 -12.17 29.80
C GLU A 230 1.17 -11.92 29.33
N ALA A 231 1.79 -12.90 28.67
CA ALA A 231 3.19 -12.88 28.25
C ALA A 231 3.39 -12.88 26.74
N PHE A 232 2.43 -13.37 25.96
CA PHE A 232 2.57 -13.57 24.52
C PHE A 232 1.33 -13.06 23.77
N ARG A 233 1.58 -12.45 22.61
CA ARG A 233 0.59 -12.16 21.57
C ARG A 233 1.12 -12.72 20.27
N VAL A 234 0.44 -13.72 19.71
CA VAL A 234 0.84 -14.34 18.45
C VAL A 234 -0.06 -13.84 17.34
N PHE A 235 0.54 -13.47 16.22
CA PHE A 235 -0.17 -12.99 15.03
C PHE A 235 -0.21 -14.03 13.90
N SER A 236 0.71 -14.99 13.91
CA SER A 236 0.75 -16.14 13.00
C SER A 236 1.61 -17.26 13.63
N PRO A 237 1.27 -18.54 13.43
CA PRO A 237 0.11 -19.07 12.70
C PRO A 237 -1.21 -18.98 13.49
N ALA A 238 -2.34 -19.03 12.80
CA ALA A 238 -3.67 -19.06 13.43
C ALA A 238 -3.97 -20.45 14.02
N PRO A 239 -4.67 -20.54 15.17
CA PRO A 239 -5.15 -21.81 15.71
C PRO A 239 -5.95 -22.62 14.69
N GLY A 240 -5.68 -23.93 14.61
CA GLY A 240 -6.32 -24.88 13.71
C GLY A 240 -5.83 -24.83 12.26
N SER A 241 -4.90 -23.93 11.92
CA SER A 241 -4.31 -23.87 10.58
C SER A 241 -3.38 -25.06 10.29
N THR A 242 -3.18 -25.34 8.99
CA THR A 242 -2.27 -26.38 8.48
C THR A 242 -1.04 -25.73 7.86
N PRO A 243 -0.04 -25.27 8.64
CA PRO A 243 1.15 -24.65 8.09
C PRO A 243 1.99 -25.64 7.25
N ALA A 244 2.85 -25.11 6.39
CA ALA A 244 3.85 -25.91 5.69
C ALA A 244 4.86 -26.53 6.66
N SER A 245 5.71 -27.46 6.18
CA SER A 245 6.74 -28.09 7.03
C SER A 245 7.81 -27.11 7.54
N THR A 246 7.89 -25.93 6.94
CA THR A 246 8.64 -24.79 7.44
C THR A 246 7.71 -23.59 7.43
N PHE A 247 7.52 -22.97 8.58
CA PHE A 247 6.61 -21.86 8.74
C PHE A 247 7.16 -20.87 9.76
N THR A 248 6.79 -19.61 9.58
CA THR A 248 7.21 -18.52 10.47
C THR A 248 6.15 -18.28 11.54
N VAL A 249 6.62 -18.18 12.77
CA VAL A 249 5.84 -17.72 13.92
C VAL A 249 6.17 -16.26 14.14
N GLU A 250 5.15 -15.41 14.22
CA GLU A 250 5.30 -13.98 14.46
C GLU A 250 4.43 -13.54 15.63
N GLY A 251 4.97 -12.71 16.51
CA GLY A 251 4.27 -12.24 17.69
C GLY A 251 4.98 -11.13 18.43
N GLU A 252 4.49 -10.84 19.62
CA GLU A 252 5.12 -10.01 20.63
C GLU A 252 5.20 -10.78 21.93
N ALA A 253 6.31 -10.63 22.65
CA ALA A 253 6.52 -11.20 23.97
C ALA A 253 6.75 -10.08 24.99
N ARG A 254 6.25 -10.26 26.21
CA ARG A 254 6.50 -9.42 27.37
C ARG A 254 7.01 -10.32 28.50
N VAL A 255 8.24 -10.77 28.33
CA VAL A 255 8.91 -11.73 29.22
C VAL A 255 10.19 -11.12 29.80
N PHE A 256 10.67 -11.67 30.91
CA PHE A 256 11.92 -11.23 31.54
C PHE A 256 13.11 -11.48 30.60
N GLU A 257 14.05 -10.53 30.52
CA GLU A 257 15.22 -10.55 29.61
C GLU A 257 14.89 -10.72 28.12
N ALA A 258 13.62 -10.59 27.73
CA ALA A 258 13.13 -10.84 26.37
C ALA A 258 13.33 -12.27 25.86
N VAL A 259 13.68 -13.24 26.71
CA VAL A 259 13.96 -14.62 26.32
C VAL A 259 12.78 -15.53 26.65
N PHE A 260 12.38 -16.35 25.69
CA PHE A 260 11.40 -17.41 25.88
C PHE A 260 11.76 -18.67 25.08
N HIS A 261 11.04 -19.74 25.35
CA HIS A 261 11.21 -21.06 24.78
C HIS A 261 9.95 -21.49 24.04
N TRP A 262 10.12 -22.40 23.10
CA TRP A 262 8.99 -22.99 22.38
C TRP A 262 9.23 -24.47 22.08
N THR A 263 8.14 -25.21 21.99
CA THR A 263 8.09 -26.60 21.50
C THR A 263 6.97 -26.73 20.47
N LEU A 264 7.20 -27.54 19.44
CA LEU A 264 6.17 -28.05 18.55
C LEU A 264 6.01 -29.53 18.84
N GLU A 265 4.83 -29.95 19.26
CA GLU A 265 4.55 -31.30 19.73
C GLU A 265 3.33 -31.88 19.00
N ASP A 266 3.29 -33.19 18.81
CA ASP A 266 2.08 -33.88 18.32
C ASP A 266 1.39 -34.69 19.41
N GLY A 267 1.73 -34.50 20.68
CA GLY A 267 1.19 -35.26 21.81
C GLY A 267 1.85 -36.62 22.05
N HIS A 268 2.61 -37.16 21.09
CA HIS A 268 3.46 -38.34 21.26
C HIS A 268 4.95 -37.98 21.27
N ASN A 269 5.33 -36.98 20.47
CA ASN A 269 6.70 -36.60 20.21
C ASN A 269 6.85 -35.07 20.22
N VAL A 270 8.03 -34.61 20.65
CA VAL A 270 8.50 -33.25 20.34
C VAL A 270 9.06 -33.27 18.92
N LEU A 271 8.42 -32.52 18.03
CA LEU A 271 8.76 -32.45 16.60
C LEU A 271 9.87 -31.43 16.33
N ALA A 272 9.89 -30.35 17.10
CA ALA A 272 10.90 -29.29 17.09
C ALA A 272 10.85 -28.49 18.38
N GLU A 273 11.95 -27.83 18.75
CA GLU A 273 12.01 -26.94 19.91
C GLU A 273 13.11 -25.89 19.73
N GLY A 274 13.06 -24.82 20.53
CA GLY A 274 14.09 -23.79 20.51
C GLY A 274 13.85 -22.68 21.53
N ASN A 275 14.70 -21.66 21.45
CA ASN A 275 14.62 -20.44 22.22
C ASN A 275 14.68 -19.21 21.31
N VAL A 276 14.05 -18.13 21.76
CA VAL A 276 13.94 -16.88 21.00
C VAL A 276 14.20 -15.71 21.93
N THR A 277 14.92 -14.71 21.42
CA THR A 277 15.05 -13.40 22.07
C THR A 277 14.19 -12.42 21.29
N ALA A 278 13.18 -11.85 21.95
CA ALA A 278 12.36 -10.79 21.38
C ALA A 278 13.13 -9.46 21.36
N ASP A 279 12.70 -8.52 20.52
CA ASP A 279 13.34 -7.21 20.37
C ASP A 279 13.13 -6.29 21.60
N GLY A 280 12.40 -6.75 22.61
CA GLY A 280 12.13 -6.04 23.86
C GLY A 280 11.67 -6.97 24.98
N GLY A 281 12.01 -6.61 26.22
CA GLY A 281 11.63 -7.36 27.43
C GLY A 281 10.59 -6.61 28.28
N ALA A 282 10.01 -7.32 29.24
CA ALA A 282 9.05 -6.75 30.19
C ALA A 282 9.61 -5.48 30.88
N PRO A 283 8.79 -4.44 31.11
CA PRO A 283 7.33 -4.42 31.00
C PRO A 283 6.79 -4.10 29.60
N ALA A 284 7.65 -3.79 28.62
CA ALA A 284 7.23 -3.51 27.26
C ALA A 284 6.99 -4.80 26.46
N TRP A 285 6.15 -4.72 25.44
CA TRP A 285 6.02 -5.77 24.43
C TRP A 285 7.17 -5.65 23.43
N GLY A 286 7.92 -6.73 23.22
CA GLY A 286 8.96 -6.84 22.21
C GLY A 286 8.50 -7.74 21.07
N PRO A 287 8.56 -7.30 19.80
CA PRO A 287 8.26 -8.17 18.67
C PRO A 287 9.25 -9.32 18.59
N PHE A 288 8.78 -10.45 18.06
CA PHE A 288 9.63 -11.59 17.72
C PHE A 288 9.16 -12.23 16.41
N HIS A 289 10.10 -12.90 15.75
CA HIS A 289 9.82 -13.79 14.64
C HIS A 289 10.83 -14.94 14.64
N PHE A 290 10.38 -16.16 14.31
CA PHE A 290 11.26 -17.30 14.16
C PHE A 290 10.63 -18.35 13.23
N ASP A 291 11.48 -19.14 12.60
CA ASP A 291 11.03 -20.24 11.75
C ASP A 291 11.01 -21.55 12.52
N VAL A 292 9.95 -22.33 12.30
CA VAL A 292 9.81 -23.69 12.80
C VAL A 292 9.88 -24.63 11.61
N THR A 293 10.79 -25.60 11.68
CA THR A 293 10.90 -26.68 10.69
C THR A 293 10.70 -28.03 11.35
N TYR A 294 9.78 -28.84 10.83
CA TYR A 294 9.57 -30.21 11.27
C TYR A 294 9.54 -31.18 10.10
N LYS A 295 9.91 -32.45 10.35
CA LYS A 295 10.00 -33.46 9.29
C LYS A 295 8.65 -34.14 9.03
N GLN A 296 8.13 -34.80 10.05
CA GLN A 296 6.88 -35.57 10.03
C GLN A 296 6.24 -35.50 11.42
N ALA A 297 4.92 -35.65 11.47
CA ALA A 297 4.16 -35.86 12.69
C ALA A 297 3.63 -37.31 12.73
N SER A 298 3.39 -37.84 13.92
CA SER A 298 2.76 -39.15 14.12
C SER A 298 1.22 -39.09 14.03
N GLN A 299 0.66 -37.89 14.10
CA GLN A 299 -0.77 -37.64 13.96
C GLN A 299 -1.06 -36.26 13.34
N GLU A 300 -2.33 -35.99 13.03
CA GLU A 300 -2.77 -34.74 12.43
C GLU A 300 -2.61 -33.55 13.39
N ASN A 301 -2.96 -33.71 14.67
CA ASN A 301 -2.97 -32.60 15.62
C ASN A 301 -1.56 -32.30 16.14
N MET A 302 -1.18 -31.03 16.07
CA MET A 302 0.05 -30.50 16.67
C MET A 302 -0.27 -29.35 17.63
N MET A 303 0.65 -29.08 18.54
CA MET A 303 0.60 -27.98 19.49
C MET A 303 1.92 -27.23 19.43
N LEU A 304 1.87 -25.96 19.07
CA LEU A 304 2.98 -25.03 19.29
C LEU A 304 2.79 -24.41 20.66
N VAL A 305 3.74 -24.61 21.56
CA VAL A 305 3.71 -24.10 22.94
C VAL A 305 4.80 -23.06 23.09
N LEU A 306 4.43 -21.85 23.51
CA LEU A 306 5.37 -20.78 23.88
C LEU A 306 5.35 -20.62 25.40
N TYR A 307 6.51 -20.52 26.02
CA TYR A 307 6.61 -20.34 27.47
C TYR A 307 7.90 -19.64 27.85
N TRP A 308 7.94 -19.03 29.04
CA TRP A 308 9.20 -18.53 29.61
C TRP A 308 9.48 -19.21 30.94
N GLU A 309 10.75 -19.29 31.32
CA GLU A 309 11.15 -19.88 32.59
C GLU A 309 11.09 -18.85 33.70
N SER A 310 10.28 -19.12 34.73
CA SER A 310 10.16 -18.26 35.90
C SER A 310 11.50 -18.12 36.61
N ALA A 311 11.99 -16.87 36.77
CA ALA A 311 13.24 -16.60 37.50
C ALA A 311 13.20 -17.05 38.98
N LYS A 312 12.01 -17.33 39.52
CA LYS A 312 11.82 -17.79 40.89
C LYS A 312 12.16 -19.27 41.08
N ASP A 313 11.82 -20.11 40.11
CA ASP A 313 11.85 -21.57 40.25
C ASP A 313 12.26 -22.35 39.00
N GLY A 314 12.60 -21.67 37.90
CA GLY A 314 13.01 -22.25 36.62
C GLY A 314 11.90 -23.01 35.90
N LYS A 315 10.65 -22.92 36.37
CA LYS A 315 9.54 -23.68 35.77
C LYS A 315 8.93 -22.93 34.60
N PRO A 316 8.39 -23.66 33.59
CA PRO A 316 7.60 -23.05 32.54
C PRO A 316 6.42 -22.25 33.10
N ALA A 317 6.35 -20.98 32.74
CA ALA A 317 5.32 -20.03 33.13
C ALA A 317 4.65 -19.41 31.90
N ASN A 318 3.40 -18.98 32.07
CA ASN A 318 2.58 -18.33 31.03
C ASN A 318 2.59 -19.09 29.69
N GLN A 319 2.38 -20.40 29.75
CA GLN A 319 2.33 -21.22 28.55
C GLN A 319 1.18 -20.75 27.66
N LEU A 320 1.49 -20.45 26.39
CA LEU A 320 0.51 -20.20 25.35
C LEU A 320 0.52 -21.39 24.39
N VAL A 321 -0.61 -22.09 24.29
CA VAL A 321 -0.77 -23.24 23.39
C VAL A 321 -1.52 -22.80 22.15
N ILE A 322 -0.95 -23.10 20.98
CA ILE A 322 -1.52 -22.81 19.66
C ILE A 322 -1.74 -24.15 18.96
N PRO A 323 -2.98 -24.65 18.91
CA PRO A 323 -3.31 -25.86 18.17
C PRO A 323 -3.07 -25.66 16.67
N LEU A 324 -2.45 -26.63 16.01
CA LEU A 324 -2.14 -26.63 14.58
C LEU A 324 -2.44 -28.01 13.99
N LYS A 325 -2.41 -28.11 12.66
CA LYS A 325 -2.57 -29.36 11.93
C LYS A 325 -1.34 -29.67 11.08
N ALA A 326 -0.92 -30.93 11.06
CA ALA A 326 0.07 -31.42 10.13
C ALA A 326 -0.57 -31.60 8.74
N ALA A 327 0.17 -31.28 7.67
CA ALA A 327 -0.27 -31.61 6.31
C ALA A 327 -0.35 -33.14 6.13
N GLU A 328 -1.40 -33.63 5.46
CA GLU A 328 -1.68 -35.07 5.28
C GLU A 328 -0.46 -35.87 4.79
N GLY A 329 0.27 -35.36 3.79
CA GLY A 329 1.48 -36.00 3.25
C GLY A 329 2.72 -36.01 4.18
N ARG A 330 2.57 -35.54 5.43
CA ARG A 330 3.62 -35.50 6.46
C ARG A 330 3.22 -36.24 7.74
N ILE A 331 2.10 -36.94 7.73
CA ILE A 331 1.68 -37.81 8.83
C ILE A 331 2.25 -39.19 8.56
N ARG A 332 3.09 -39.70 9.47
CA ARG A 332 3.56 -41.09 9.42
C ARG A 332 2.78 -41.91 10.43
N HIS A 333 1.82 -42.68 9.93
CA HIS A 333 1.13 -43.67 10.74
C HIS A 333 2.12 -44.78 11.13
N ILE A 334 2.19 -45.09 12.43
CA ILE A 334 3.01 -46.19 12.92
C ILE A 334 2.38 -47.49 12.42
N GLY A 335 2.94 -48.06 11.34
CA GLY A 335 2.40 -49.24 10.66
C GLY A 335 2.79 -49.43 9.19
N GLU A 336 3.39 -48.41 8.56
CA GLU A 336 3.96 -48.47 7.19
C GLU A 336 5.49 -48.35 7.13
#